data_AF-A0AA96WQ05-F1
#
_entry.id   AF-A0AA96WQ05-F1
#
_cell.length_a   1.000
_cell.length_b   1.000
_cell.length_c   1.000
_cell.angle_alpha   90.00
_cell.angle_beta   90.00
_cell.angle_gamma   90.00
#
_symmetry.space_group_name_H-M   'P 1'
#
loop_
_entity.id
_entity.type
_entity.pdbx_description
1 polymer ?
#
loop_
_entity_poly.entity_id
_entity_poly.type
_entity_poly.pdbx_seq_one_letter_code
_entity_poly.pdbx_strand_id
1 'polypeptide(L)' 'MDSNISLFVEIPEALHQSFQTFLDTRPDWDQDRVMSAALSLFLLQNRPANERQNDRQTARIYLDSIFKRPVEQL' A
#
# COMPACT_ATOMS: atom_id res chain seq x y z
N MET A 1 -0.58 -9.75 -16.75
CA MET A 1 -0.99 -8.34 -16.81
C MET A 1 -1.48 -7.98 -15.43
N ASP A 2 -0.62 -7.37 -14.61
CA ASP A 2 -1.07 -6.81 -13.33
C ASP A 2 -1.78 -5.50 -13.66
N SER A 3 -3.11 -5.57 -13.80
CA SER A 3 -3.95 -4.41 -14.06
C SER A 3 -4.07 -3.61 -12.77
N ASN A 4 -3.27 -2.55 -12.62
CA ASN A 4 -3.48 -1.57 -11.56
C ASN A 4 -4.88 -0.94 -11.75
N ILE A 5 -5.62 -0.83 -10.65
CA ILE A 5 -6.94 -0.19 -10.61
C ILE A 5 -6.77 1.17 -9.93
N SER A 6 -7.11 2.25 -10.63
CA SER A 6 -7.08 3.60 -10.05
C SER A 6 -8.20 3.75 -9.03
N LEU A 7 -7.87 4.31 -7.87
CA LEU A 7 -8.81 4.60 -6.80
C LEU A 7 -8.95 6.12 -6.65
N PHE A 8 -10.18 6.62 -6.72
CA PHE A 8 -10.50 8.02 -6.41
C PHE A 8 -11.17 8.09 -5.03
N VAL A 9 -10.52 8.76 -4.09
CA VAL A 9 -10.99 8.93 -2.71
C VAL A 9 -10.66 10.32 -2.21
N GLU A 10 -11.57 10.90 -1.44
CA GLU A 10 -11.32 12.13 -0.71
C GLU A 10 -10.72 11.78 0.65
N ILE A 11 -9.70 12.55 1.08
CA ILE A 11 -9.07 12.40 2.39
C ILE A 11 -9.07 13.74 3.12
N PRO A 12 -9.10 13.74 4.48
CA PRO A 12 -8.97 14.98 5.25
C PRO A 12 -7.68 15.74 4.91
N GLU A 13 -7.75 17.07 4.84
CA GLU A 13 -6.61 17.92 4.47
C GLU A 13 -5.38 17.69 5.37
N ALA A 14 -5.59 17.57 6.68
CA ALA A 14 -4.50 17.33 7.63
C ALA A 14 -3.77 16.00 7.36
N LEU A 15 -4.50 14.97 6.89
CA LEU A 15 -3.90 13.70 6.48
C LEU A 15 -3.13 13.87 5.18
N HIS A 16 -3.69 14.60 4.21
CA HIS A 16 -3.00 14.92 2.96
C HIS A 16 -1.68 15.68 3.20
N GLN A 17 -1.66 16.68 4.08
CA GLN A 17 -0.44 17.42 4.43
C GLN A 17 0.64 16.52 5.07
N SER A 18 0.22 15.64 5.98
CA SER A 18 1.13 14.68 6.62
C SER A 18 1.68 13.68 5.60
N PHE A 19 0.83 13.23 4.68
CA PHE A 19 1.19 12.35 3.58
C PHE A 19 2.20 13.00 2.62
N GLN A 20 1.98 14.26 2.23
CA GLN A 20 2.90 15.01 1.38
C GLN A 20 4.27 15.18 2.06
N THR A 21 4.27 15.57 3.34
CA THR A 21 5.51 15.73 4.12
C THR A 21 6.29 14.41 4.18
N PHE A 22 5.60 13.27 4.31
CA PHE A 22 6.24 11.96 4.29
C PHE A 22 6.94 11.70 2.95
N LEU A 23 6.28 11.97 1.82
CA LEU A 23 6.84 11.77 0.48
C LEU A 23 8.04 12.69 0.23
N ASP A 24 7.94 13.96 0.60
CA ASP A 24 9.01 14.94 0.42
C ASP A 24 10.30 14.54 1.17
N THR A 25 10.16 13.83 2.29
CA THR A 25 11.29 13.34 3.09
C THR A 25 11.88 12.02 2.62
N ARG A 26 11.21 11.31 1.72
CA ARG A 26 11.56 9.94 1.29
C ARG A 26 11.52 9.80 -0.24
N PRO A 27 12.63 10.08 -0.94
CA PRO A 27 12.66 10.10 -2.40
C PRO A 27 12.42 8.74 -3.06
N ASP A 28 12.52 7.64 -2.30
CA ASP A 28 12.22 6.30 -2.78
C ASP A 28 10.73 5.93 -2.65
N TRP A 29 9.88 6.78 -2.06
CA TRP A 29 8.45 6.54 -1.91
C TRP A 29 7.64 7.39 -2.88
N ASP A 30 6.61 6.78 -3.44
CA ASP A 30 5.58 7.45 -4.23
C ASP A 30 4.21 7.22 -3.59
N GLN A 31 3.21 7.92 -4.12
CA GLN A 31 1.85 7.86 -3.61
C GLN A 31 1.26 6.46 -3.67
N ASP A 32 1.44 5.76 -4.78
CA ASP A 32 0.87 4.43 -4.99
C ASP A 32 1.47 3.41 -4.00
N ARG A 33 2.77 3.51 -3.72
CA ARG A 33 3.48 2.66 -2.76
C ARG A 33 2.99 2.89 -1.34
N VAL A 34 2.85 4.15 -0.92
CA VAL A 34 2.33 4.47 0.43
C VAL A 34 0.89 4.00 0.56
N MET A 35 0.04 4.28 -0.43
CA MET A 35 -1.37 3.88 -0.40
C MET A 35 -1.52 2.35 -0.41
N SER A 36 -0.72 1.65 -1.21
CA SER A 36 -0.69 0.18 -1.23
C SER A 36 -0.22 -0.39 0.12
N ALA A 37 0.81 0.19 0.73
CA ALA A 37 1.31 -0.23 2.04
C ALA A 37 0.26 0.00 3.14
N ALA A 38 -0.33 1.20 3.18
CA ALA A 38 -1.33 1.57 4.18
C ALA A 38 -2.60 0.72 4.06
N LEU A 39 -3.12 0.56 2.84
CA LEU A 39 -4.33 -0.22 2.58
C LEU A 39 -4.12 -1.70 2.90
N SER A 40 -3.03 -2.29 2.43
CA SER A 40 -2.73 -3.70 2.71
C SER A 40 -2.53 -3.96 4.20
N LEU A 41 -1.82 -3.08 4.91
CA LEU A 41 -1.65 -3.19 6.36
C LEU A 41 -2.99 -3.06 7.10
N PHE A 42 -3.81 -2.09 6.74
CA PHE A 42 -5.13 -1.89 7.34
C PHE A 42 -6.00 -3.15 7.19
N LEU A 43 -6.03 -3.75 6.00
CA LEU A 43 -6.77 -4.98 5.74
C LEU A 43 -6.23 -6.18 6.55
N LEU A 44 -4.92 -6.31 6.71
CA LEU A 44 -4.32 -7.38 7.53
C LEU A 44 -4.65 -7.24 9.02
N GLN A 45 -4.72 -6.00 9.52
CA GLN A 45 -5.02 -5.70 10.92
C GLN A 45 -6.51 -5.88 11.26
N ASN A 46 -7.41 -5.55 10.34
CA ASN A 46 -8.85 -5.50 10.59
C ASN A 46 -9.65 -6.69 10.03
N ARG A 47 -8.96 -7.80 9.69
CA ARG A 47 -9.61 -8.97 9.09
C ARG A 47 -10.55 -9.70 10.07
N PRO A 48 -11.71 -10.18 9.62
CA PRO A 48 -12.58 -11.03 10.42
C PRO A 48 -12.01 -12.46 10.47
N ALA A 49 -12.14 -13.13 11.62
CA ALA A 49 -11.45 -14.40 11.92
C ALA A 49 -11.81 -15.58 11.00
N ASN A 50 -12.90 -15.47 10.26
CA ASN A 50 -13.43 -16.44 9.30
C ASN A 50 -12.86 -16.30 7.88
N GLU A 51 -12.16 -15.21 7.55
CA GLU A 51 -11.65 -14.95 6.20
C GLU A 51 -10.12 -15.13 6.11
N ARG A 52 -9.65 -16.39 6.10
CA ARG A 52 -8.20 -16.70 6.02
C ARG A 52 -7.64 -16.75 4.59
N GLN A 53 -8.50 -16.79 3.57
CA GLN A 53 -8.08 -17.06 2.19
C GLN A 53 -7.34 -15.86 1.55
N ASN A 54 -7.70 -14.63 1.90
CA ASN A 54 -7.19 -13.42 1.25
C ASN A 54 -5.90 -12.85 1.90
N ASP A 55 -5.44 -13.46 2.99
CA ASP A 55 -4.31 -12.97 3.78
C ASP A 55 -2.98 -12.98 3.04
N ARG A 56 -2.73 -14.03 2.23
CA ARG A 56 -1.42 -14.20 1.57
C ARG A 56 -1.18 -13.15 0.49
N GLN A 57 -2.21 -12.79 -0.26
CA GLN A 57 -2.09 -11.81 -1.34
C GLN A 57 -1.91 -10.40 -0.77
N THR A 58 -2.72 -10.02 0.22
CA THR A 58 -2.60 -8.73 0.91
C THR A 58 -1.25 -8.61 1.63
N ALA A 59 -0.79 -9.66 2.33
CA ALA A 59 0.52 -9.68 2.96
C ALA A 59 1.66 -9.56 1.93
N ARG A 60 1.52 -10.18 0.75
CA ARG A 60 2.50 -10.04 -0.32
C ARG A 60 2.57 -8.60 -0.83
N ILE A 61 1.43 -7.97 -1.11
CA ILE A 61 1.36 -6.56 -1.54
C ILE A 61 1.99 -5.64 -0.49
N TYR A 62 1.68 -5.88 0.79
CA TYR A 62 2.31 -5.14 1.89
C TYR A 62 3.83 -5.27 1.86
N LEU A 63 4.36 -6.50 1.84
CA LEU A 63 5.81 -6.73 1.81
C LEU A 63 6.47 -6.14 0.56
N ASP A 64 5.83 -6.26 -0.61
CA ASP A 64 6.34 -5.72 -1.87
C ASP A 64 6.40 -4.19 -1.83
N SER A 65 5.37 -3.55 -1.25
CA SER A 65 5.34 -2.11 -1.04
C SER A 65 6.39 -1.63 -0.03
N ILE A 66 6.71 -2.39 1.02
CA ILE A 66 7.73 -1.99 2.00
C ILE A 66 9.14 -2.20 1.44
N PHE A 67 9.43 -3.34 0.83
CA PHE A 67 10.80 -3.76 0.54
C PHE A 67 11.30 -3.43 -0.86
N LYS A 68 10.45 -2.90 -1.77
CA LYS A 68 10.82 -2.67 -3.17
C LYS A 68 11.56 -3.90 -3.72
N ARG A 69 10.86 -5.03 -3.84
CA ARG A 69 11.47 -6.14 -4.57
C ARG A 69 11.69 -5.65 -6.01
N PRO A 70 12.94 -5.60 -6.51
CA PRO A 70 13.13 -5.50 -7.94
C PRO A 70 12.39 -6.69 -8.51
N VAL A 71 11.52 -6.47 -9.49
CA VAL A 71 11.21 -7.55 -10.42
C VAL A 71 12.53 -7.78 -11.15
N GLU A 72 13.38 -8.66 -10.60
CA GLU A 72 14.44 -9.27 -11.40
C GLU A 72 13.72 -9.99 -12.53
N GLN A 73 13.73 -9.34 -13.69
CA GLN A 73 13.40 -9.97 -14.96
C GLN A 73 14.47 -11.06 -15.18
N LEU A 74 14.14 -12.29 -14.81
CA LEU A 74 14.83 -13.50 -15.24
C LEU A 74 13.99 -14.21 -16.29
#